data_AF-A0A430J6R2-F1
#
_entry.id   AF-A0A430J6R2-F1
#
_cell.length_a   1.000
_cell.length_b   1.000
_cell.length_c   1.000
_cell.angle_alpha   90.00
_cell.angle_beta   90.00
_cell.angle_gamma   90.00
#
_symmetry.space_group_name_H-M   'P 1'
#
loop_
_entity.id
_entity.type
_entity.pdbx_description
1 polymer ?
#
loop_
_entity_poly.entity_id
_entity_poly.type
_entity_poly.pdbx_seq_one_letter_code
_entity_poly.pdbx_strand_id
1 'polypeptide(L)' 'MNPLASQLNETLQRENNHVYDMLSALGKSIYFPKEGILSQSAEAKAKAKKFNATIGIAIENGQPMHLK' A
#
# COMPACT_ATOMS: atom_id res chain seq x y z
N MET A 1 -5.77 3.29 17.02
CA MET A 1 -5.89 3.57 15.57
C MET A 1 -4.49 3.69 14.99
N ASN A 2 -4.22 3.16 13.80
CA ASN A 2 -2.91 3.32 13.16
C ASN A 2 -2.64 4.80 12.86
N PRO A 3 -1.40 5.33 13.04
CA PRO A 3 -1.10 6.74 12.78
C PRO A 3 -1.44 7.22 11.37
N LEU A 4 -1.27 6.36 10.36
CA LEU A 4 -1.62 6.66 8.97
C LEU A 4 -3.14 6.80 8.79
N ALA A 5 -3.93 5.96 9.45
CA ALA A 5 -5.39 6.09 9.44
C ALA A 5 -5.82 7.40 10.13
N SER A 6 -5.17 7.79 11.23
CA SER A 6 -5.44 9.07 11.89
C SER A 6 -5.20 10.26 10.97
N GLN A 7 -4.04 10.33 10.29
CA GLN A 7 -3.72 11.41 9.36
C GLN A 7 -4.70 11.49 8.18
N LEU A 8 -5.13 10.34 7.67
CA LEU A 8 -6.14 10.27 6.60
C LEU A 8 -7.50 10.78 7.09
N ASN A 9 -7.91 10.39 8.30
CA ASN A 9 -9.15 10.87 8.91
C ASN A 9 -9.13 12.38 9.17
N GLU A 10 -8.02 12.92 9.68
CA GLU A 10 -7.83 14.37 9.87
C GLU A 10 -7.95 15.12 8.54
N THR A 11 -7.36 14.58 7.47
CA THR A 11 -7.48 15.14 6.12
C THR A 11 -8.94 15.12 5.67
N LEU A 12 -9.64 13.99 5.80
CA LEU A 12 -11.05 13.89 5.43
C LEU A 12 -11.92 14.86 6.21
N GLN A 13 -11.71 14.99 7.52
CA GLN A 13 -12.45 15.94 8.35
C GLN A 13 -12.22 17.40 7.91
N ARG A 14 -10.98 17.75 7.57
CA ARG A 14 -10.62 19.09 7.10
C ARG A 14 -11.19 19.41 5.72
N GLU A 15 -11.11 18.48 4.78
CA GLU A 15 -11.53 18.72 3.39
C GLU A 15 -13.05 18.51 3.19
N ASN A 16 -13.63 17.48 3.82
CA ASN A 16 -15.07 17.19 3.75
C ASN A 16 -15.54 16.30 4.90
N ASN A 17 -16.05 16.92 5.97
CA ASN A 17 -16.52 16.20 7.14
C ASN A 17 -17.69 15.23 6.85
N HIS A 18 -18.55 15.52 5.88
CA HIS A 18 -19.66 14.62 5.52
C HIS A 18 -19.15 13.28 4.99
N VAL A 19 -18.04 13.28 4.24
CA VAL A 19 -17.41 12.03 3.77
C VAL A 19 -16.85 11.23 4.94
N TYR A 20 -16.19 11.88 5.90
CA TYR A 20 -15.71 11.23 7.11
C TYR A 20 -16.85 10.60 7.93
N ASP A 21 -17.98 11.29 8.05
CA ASP A 21 -19.14 10.81 8.81
C ASP A 21 -19.82 9.59 8.18
N MET A 22 -19.74 9.45 6.85
CA MET A 22 -20.24 8.27 6.13
C MET A 22 -19.39 7.01 6.34
N LEU A 23 -18.14 7.13 6.82
CA LEU A 23 -17.27 5.98 7.03
C LEU A 23 -17.73 5.13 8.22
N SER A 24 -17.79 3.81 8.00
CA SER A 24 -17.94 2.84 9.09
C SER A 24 -16.73 2.86 10.02
N ALA A 25 -16.85 2.21 11.19
CA ALA A 25 -15.71 2.04 12.10
C ALA A 25 -14.52 1.36 11.41
N LEU A 26 -14.78 0.37 10.53
CA LEU A 26 -13.75 -0.27 9.71
C LEU A 26 -13.14 0.74 8.74
N GLY A 27 -13.95 1.52 8.02
CA GLY A 27 -13.48 2.54 7.07
C GLY A 27 -12.55 3.55 7.74
N LYS A 28 -12.89 4.02 8.94
CA LYS A 28 -12.05 4.92 9.75
C LYS A 28 -10.74 4.28 10.24
N SER A 29 -10.65 2.95 10.25
CA SER A 29 -9.45 2.21 10.67
C SER A 29 -8.55 1.76 9.52
N ILE A 30 -9.05 1.79 8.27
CA ILE A 30 -8.31 1.39 7.07
C ILE A 30 -7.27 2.45 6.73
N TYR A 31 -6.12 1.99 6.26
CA TYR A 31 -5.06 2.84 5.73
C TYR A 31 -4.24 2.06 4.70
N PHE A 32 -3.51 2.79 3.84
CA PHE A 32 -2.53 2.19 2.96
C PHE A 32 -1.15 2.17 3.66
N PRO A 33 -0.53 1.00 3.88
CA PRO A 33 0.74 0.91 4.60
C PRO A 33 1.89 1.34 3.69
N LYS A 34 2.10 2.65 3.57
CA LYS A 34 3.14 3.27 2.73
C LYS A 34 4.57 2.90 3.15
N GLU A 35 4.75 2.43 4.38
CA GLU A 35 6.04 2.04 4.95
C GLU A 35 6.18 0.52 5.04
N GLY A 36 7.43 0.02 5.02
CA GLY A 36 7.73 -1.42 5.09
C GLY A 36 7.79 -2.09 3.73
N ILE A 37 7.19 -3.28 3.60
CA ILE A 37 7.39 -4.17 2.45
C ILE A 37 6.98 -3.54 1.11
N LEU A 38 5.97 -2.66 1.09
CA LEU A 38 5.53 -1.99 -0.15
C LEU A 38 6.56 -0.95 -0.62
N SER A 39 7.11 -0.16 0.30
CA SER A 39 8.17 0.81 -0.01
C SER A 39 9.46 0.11 -0.43
N GLN A 40 9.86 -0.94 0.30
CA GLN A 40 11.03 -1.75 -0.03
C GLN A 40 10.89 -2.41 -1.40
N SER A 41 9.71 -2.92 -1.73
CA SER A 41 9.43 -3.50 -3.05
C SER A 41 9.49 -2.46 -4.17
N ALA A 42 8.95 -1.25 -3.94
CA ALA A 42 9.02 -0.15 -4.89
C ALA A 42 10.47 0.33 -5.10
N GLU A 43 11.25 0.45 -4.03
CA GLU A 43 12.67 0.79 -4.09
C GLU A 43 13.48 -0.27 -4.86
N ALA A 44 13.24 -1.56 -4.58
CA ALA A 44 13.90 -2.64 -5.30
C ALA A 44 13.54 -2.63 -6.79
N LYS A 45 12.29 -2.36 -7.16
CA LYS A 45 11.89 -2.17 -8.57
C LYS A 45 12.67 -1.02 -9.23
N ALA A 46 12.89 0.07 -8.51
CA ALA A 46 13.63 1.22 -9.01
C ALA A 46 15.15 0.96 -9.13
N LYS A 47 15.77 0.35 -8.10
CA LYS A 47 17.23 0.27 -7.94
C LYS A 47 17.83 -1.11 -8.24
N ALA A 48 17.13 -2.19 -7.93
CA ALA A 48 17.64 -3.55 -8.04
C ALA A 48 17.45 -4.10 -9.47
N LYS A 49 18.33 -3.68 -10.40
CA LYS A 49 18.26 -4.08 -11.81
C LYS A 49 18.78 -5.49 -12.11
N LYS A 50 19.68 -6.01 -11.27
CA LYS A 50 20.28 -7.33 -11.44
C LYS A 50 19.48 -8.43 -10.74
N PHE A 51 19.17 -8.22 -9.46
CA PHE A 51 18.43 -9.19 -8.64
C PHE A 51 17.40 -8.47 -7.77
N ASN A 52 16.12 -8.67 -8.06
CA ASN A 52 15.02 -8.17 -7.22
C ASN A 52 14.38 -9.34 -6.46
N ALA A 53 14.74 -9.51 -5.19
CA ALA A 53 14.24 -10.57 -4.32
C ALA A 53 13.08 -10.11 -3.40
N THR A 54 12.45 -8.97 -3.70
CA THR A 54 11.31 -8.45 -2.90
C THR A 54 9.96 -8.93 -3.41
N ILE A 55 9.92 -9.46 -4.64
CA ILE A 55 8.68 -9.90 -5.28
C ILE A 55 8.31 -11.29 -4.76
N GLY A 56 7.16 -11.38 -4.07
CA GLY A 56 6.66 -12.62 -3.46
C GLY A 56 6.01 -13.62 -4.42
N ILE A 57 6.34 -13.58 -5.72
CA ILE A 57 5.85 -14.51 -6.74
C ILE A 57 6.99 -14.97 -7.62
N ALA A 58 6.84 -16.16 -8.22
CA ALA A 58 7.79 -16.66 -9.21
C ALA A 58 7.59 -15.92 -10.55
N ILE A 59 8.69 -15.44 -11.13
CA ILE A 59 8.71 -14.66 -12.37
C ILE A 59 9.65 -15.34 -13.37
N GLU A 60 9.19 -15.48 -14.61
CA GLU A 60 9.98 -15.88 -15.77
C GLU A 60 9.79 -14.83 -16.87
N ASN A 61 10.89 -14.38 -17.49
CA ASN A 61 10.86 -13.35 -18.55
C ASN A 61 10.06 -12.07 -18.21
N GLY A 62 10.04 -11.69 -16.92
CA GLY A 62 9.31 -10.51 -16.44
C GLY A 62 7.80 -10.72 -16.26
N GLN A 63 7.28 -11.94 -16.44
CA GLN A 63 5.88 -12.30 -16.23
C GLN A 63 5.73 -13.33 -15.11
N PRO A 64 4.57 -13.38 -14.42
CA PRO A 64 4.28 -14.47 -13.49
C PRO A 64 4.42 -15.83 -14.17
N MET A 65 5.13 -16.76 -13.53
CA MET A 65 5.24 -18.13 -14.03
C MET A 65 3.86 -18.80 -14.06
N HIS A 66 3.62 -19.61 -15.09
CA HIS A 66 2.39 -20.40 -15.21
C HIS A 66 2.72 -21.80 -15.75
N LEU A 67 1.82 -22.75 -15.50
CA LEU A 67 1.88 -24.06 -16.16
C LEU A 67 1.36 -23.94 -17.60
N LYS A 68 1.88 -24.78 -18.49
CA LYS A 68 1.37 -24.90 -19.86
C LYS A 68 0.04 -25.66 -19.89
#